data_AF-A0A7K4EGG4-F1
#
_entry.id   AF-A0A7K4EGG4-F1
#
_cell.length_a   1.000
_cell.length_b   1.000
_cell.length_c   1.000
_cell.angle_alpha   90.00
_cell.angle_beta   90.00
_cell.angle_gamma   90.00
#
_symmetry.space_group_name_H-M   'P 1'
#
loop_
_entity.id
_entity.type
_entity.pdbx_description
1 polymer ?
#
loop_
_entity_poly.entity_id
_entity_poly.type
_entity_poly.pdbx_seq_one_letter_code
_entity_poly.pdbx_strand_id
1 'polypeptide(L)'
;MSEHTLQALLARMRDKPVTLGWGAIAAFSRDRINHLLRHQYVSGLSDFRLMPPFSGTVSLTDEQSMLATFQNLTFGAPRISFEPAALPMARVRLSVEVIGGSFSLVQNLMDSMPRLLTCFDFSEADGFTLAMDLDLSTLIGDVDRRGRFVLDLEKGEKPLCNVLVEERAQKAMGGLLLDFIKRQPRSLRIFEMGLVDLNGYNP
;
A
#
# COMPACT_ATOMS: atom_id res chain seq x y z
N MET A 1 -14.88 -9.75 25.60
CA MET A 1 -13.47 -10.05 25.27
C MET A 1 -12.93 -10.92 26.37
N SER A 2 -12.90 -12.24 26.19
CA SER A 2 -12.38 -13.16 27.19
C SER A 2 -10.87 -13.22 27.06
N GLU A 3 -10.15 -12.57 27.98
CA GLU A 3 -8.71 -12.75 28.14
C GLU A 3 -8.47 -14.22 28.52
N HIS A 4 -7.97 -15.01 27.56
CA HIS A 4 -7.50 -16.35 27.87
C HIS A 4 -6.15 -16.21 28.59
N THR A 5 -6.15 -16.50 29.89
CA THR A 5 -4.91 -16.53 30.68
C THR A 5 -3.90 -17.50 30.08
N LEU A 6 -2.60 -17.20 30.20
CA LEU A 6 -1.51 -18.04 29.68
C LEU A 6 -1.69 -19.53 30.04
N GLN A 7 -2.15 -19.82 31.25
CA GLN A 7 -2.41 -21.17 31.72
C GLN A 7 -3.54 -21.88 30.95
N ALA A 8 -4.60 -21.16 30.58
CA ALA A 8 -5.69 -21.71 29.79
C ALA A 8 -5.27 -22.04 28.35
N LEU A 9 -4.39 -21.22 27.76
CA LEU A 9 -3.79 -21.48 26.46
C LEU A 9 -2.88 -22.72 26.51
N LEU A 10 -2.01 -22.82 27.52
CA LEU A 10 -1.12 -23.97 27.71
C LEU A 10 -1.87 -25.29 27.92
N ALA A 11 -2.97 -25.26 28.69
CA ALA A 11 -3.82 -26.44 28.88
C ALA A 11 -4.46 -26.87 27.56
N ARG A 12 -4.96 -25.92 26.76
CA ARG A 12 -5.56 -26.19 25.45
C ARG A 12 -4.55 -26.70 24.41
N MET A 13 -3.28 -26.31 24.53
CA MET A 13 -2.20 -26.77 23.66
C MET A 13 -1.69 -28.19 23.99
N ARG A 14 -2.05 -28.77 25.14
CA ARG A 14 -1.65 -30.14 25.52
C ARG A 14 -2.46 -31.24 24.83
N ASP A 15 -3.74 -31.01 24.54
CA ASP A 15 -4.64 -32.10 24.11
C ASP A 15 -4.59 -32.40 22.60
N LYS A 16 -4.27 -31.41 21.75
CA LYS A 16 -4.12 -31.56 20.30
C LYS A 16 -3.05 -30.60 19.77
N PRO A 17 -2.35 -30.92 18.68
CA PRO A 17 -1.51 -29.93 18.00
C PRO A 17 -2.39 -28.76 17.57
N VAL A 18 -2.34 -27.65 18.31
CA VAL A 18 -3.08 -26.41 18.01
C VAL A 18 -2.64 -25.81 16.67
N THR A 19 -1.52 -26.29 16.14
CA THR A 19 -0.95 -25.89 14.87
C THR A 19 -1.53 -26.62 13.66
N LEU A 20 -2.54 -27.49 13.79
CA LEU A 20 -3.17 -28.21 12.66
C LEU A 20 -2.15 -28.96 11.77
N GLY A 21 -1.07 -29.50 12.37
CA GLY A 21 -0.02 -30.22 11.66
C GLY A 21 1.15 -29.37 11.17
N TRP A 22 1.11 -28.05 11.36
CA TRP A 22 2.25 -27.16 11.07
C TRP A 22 3.29 -27.18 12.21
N GLY A 23 4.58 -27.07 11.87
CA GLY A 23 5.67 -27.06 12.86
C GLY A 23 5.68 -25.82 13.77
N ALA A 24 5.19 -24.68 13.25
CA ALA A 24 4.97 -23.45 14.00
C ALA A 24 3.93 -22.58 13.29
N ILE A 25 3.26 -21.70 14.05
CA ILE A 25 2.39 -20.65 13.51
C ILE A 25 2.83 -19.33 14.15
N ALA A 26 3.15 -18.34 13.32
CA ALA A 26 3.39 -16.96 13.75
C ALA A 26 2.17 -16.10 13.40
N ALA A 27 1.77 -15.24 14.33
CA ALA A 27 0.66 -14.31 14.13
C ALA A 27 1.11 -12.89 14.46
N PHE A 28 0.92 -11.97 13.51
CA PHE A 28 1.21 -10.56 13.67
C PHE A 28 -0.09 -9.76 13.59
N SER A 29 -0.27 -8.82 14.51
CA SER A 29 -1.42 -7.91 14.42
C SER A 29 -1.18 -6.87 13.33
N ARG A 30 -2.26 -6.51 12.62
CA ARG A 30 -2.27 -5.42 11.64
C ARG A 30 -1.64 -4.14 12.19
N ASP A 31 -2.00 -3.78 13.41
CA ASP A 31 -1.55 -2.52 14.01
C ASP A 31 -0.04 -2.53 14.30
N ARG A 32 0.54 -3.69 14.65
CA ARG A 32 1.99 -3.84 14.79
C ARG A 32 2.71 -3.71 13.45
N ILE A 33 2.17 -4.31 12.38
CA ILE A 33 2.74 -4.17 11.03
C ILE A 33 2.68 -2.71 10.59
N ASN A 34 1.54 -2.03 10.74
CA ASN A 34 1.39 -0.63 10.39
C ASN A 34 2.31 0.29 11.20
N HIS A 35 2.54 -0.01 12.48
CA HIS A 35 3.51 0.71 13.30
C HIS A 35 4.94 0.54 12.76
N LEU A 36 5.32 -0.69 12.38
CA LEU A 36 6.63 -0.98 11.78
C LEU A 36 6.81 -0.27 10.43
N LEU A 37 5.80 -0.27 9.56
CA LEU A 37 5.83 0.44 8.28
C LEU A 37 6.00 1.96 8.49
N ARG A 38 5.25 2.55 9.42
CA ARG A 38 5.38 3.97 9.76
C ARG A 38 6.76 4.31 10.34
N HIS A 39 7.30 3.46 11.20
CA HIS A 39 8.65 3.66 11.75
C HIS A 39 9.71 3.66 10.65
N GLN A 40 9.63 2.72 9.70
CA GLN A 40 10.55 2.68 8.56
C GLN A 40 10.43 3.91 7.66
N TYR A 41 9.21 4.37 7.40
CA TYR A 41 8.98 5.60 6.66
C TYR A 41 9.64 6.82 7.33
N VAL A 42 9.43 7.00 8.64
CA VAL A 42 10.02 8.12 9.41
C VAL A 42 11.55 8.00 9.51
N SER A 43 12.08 6.79 9.63
CA SER A 43 13.52 6.56 9.61
C SER A 43 14.10 6.92 8.24
N GLY A 44 13.43 6.51 7.16
CA GLY A 44 13.80 6.86 5.79
C GLY A 44 13.78 8.37 5.52
N LEU A 45 12.81 9.10 6.08
CA LEU A 45 12.77 10.56 6.02
C LEU A 45 14.03 11.20 6.63
N SER A 46 14.48 10.69 7.78
CA SER A 46 15.69 11.19 8.46
C SER A 46 16.96 10.96 7.63
N ASP A 47 16.97 9.91 6.82
CA ASP A 47 18.07 9.54 5.92
C ASP A 47 17.92 10.09 4.49
N PHE A 48 16.95 10.99 4.24
CA PHE A 48 16.58 11.50 2.90
C PHE A 48 16.23 10.41 1.87
N ARG A 49 15.76 9.26 2.33
CA ARG A 49 15.29 8.12 1.52
C ARG A 49 13.78 8.17 1.34
N LEU A 50 13.30 9.28 0.78
CA LEU A 50 11.90 9.43 0.41
C LEU A 50 11.70 9.26 -1.09
N MET A 51 10.48 8.84 -1.44
CA MET A 51 10.02 8.91 -2.80
C MET A 51 10.00 10.39 -3.26
N PRO A 52 10.58 10.72 -4.44
CA PRO A 52 10.57 12.10 -4.90
C PRO A 52 9.12 12.57 -5.14
N PRO A 53 8.86 13.89 -5.08
CA PRO A 53 7.54 14.41 -5.43
C PRO A 53 7.15 14.04 -6.86
N PHE A 54 5.90 13.67 -7.07
CA PHE A 54 5.36 13.33 -8.38
C PHE A 54 4.63 14.53 -9.01
N SER A 55 4.95 14.81 -10.27
CA SER A 55 4.20 15.73 -11.11
C SER A 55 3.85 15.04 -12.42
N GLY A 56 2.58 15.11 -12.83
CA GLY A 56 2.15 14.47 -14.05
C GLY A 56 0.67 14.68 -14.35
N THR A 57 0.31 14.42 -15.60
CA THR A 57 -1.05 14.62 -16.11
C THR A 57 -1.56 13.32 -16.72
N VAL A 58 -2.85 13.03 -16.51
CA VAL A 58 -3.55 11.91 -17.12
C VAL A 58 -4.87 12.37 -17.69
N SER A 59 -5.22 11.82 -18.86
CA SER A 59 -6.55 12.00 -19.43
C SER A 59 -7.57 11.10 -18.75
N LEU A 60 -8.71 11.65 -18.38
CA LEU A 60 -9.82 10.90 -17.82
C LEU A 60 -10.79 10.38 -18.91
N THR A 61 -10.77 11.00 -20.08
CA THR A 61 -11.61 10.66 -21.24
C THR A 61 -10.76 10.15 -22.41
N ASP A 62 -11.34 9.34 -23.29
CA ASP A 62 -10.62 8.81 -24.46
C ASP A 62 -10.27 9.93 -25.47
N GLU A 63 -11.11 10.98 -25.52
CA GLU A 63 -10.94 12.15 -26.39
C GLU A 63 -9.97 13.21 -25.83
N GLN A 64 -9.33 12.96 -24.68
CA GLN A 64 -8.45 13.92 -24.00
C GLN A 64 -9.11 15.25 -23.61
N SER A 65 -10.43 15.23 -23.48
CA SER A 65 -11.25 16.38 -23.13
C SER A 65 -11.25 16.71 -21.64
N MET A 66 -10.80 15.80 -20.78
CA MET A 66 -10.61 16.07 -19.35
C MET A 66 -9.23 15.62 -18.89
N LEU A 67 -8.43 16.56 -18.40
CA LEU A 67 -7.06 16.32 -17.94
C LEU A 67 -6.96 16.56 -16.44
N ALA A 68 -6.58 15.52 -15.71
CA ALA A 68 -6.23 15.57 -14.29
C ALA A 68 -4.71 15.76 -14.15
N THR A 69 -4.28 16.80 -13.45
CA THR A 69 -2.86 17.13 -13.25
C THR A 69 -2.51 17.17 -11.78
N PHE A 70 -1.49 16.43 -11.40
CA PHE A 70 -0.83 16.48 -10.10
C PHE A 70 0.45 17.30 -10.20
N GLN A 71 0.72 18.12 -9.18
CA GLN A 71 1.98 18.85 -9.06
C GLN A 71 2.58 18.63 -7.68
N ASN A 72 3.85 18.23 -7.64
CA ASN A 72 4.64 18.02 -6.42
C ASN A 72 3.94 17.12 -5.38
N LEU A 73 3.22 16.11 -5.86
CA LEU A 73 2.49 15.16 -5.05
C LEU A 73 3.47 14.39 -4.15
N THR A 74 3.24 14.43 -2.85
CA THR A 74 4.08 13.72 -1.87
C THR A 74 3.27 12.65 -1.17
N PHE A 75 3.89 11.48 -1.01
CA PHE A 75 3.27 10.30 -0.39
C PHE A 75 3.67 10.17 1.08
N GLY A 76 2.71 9.74 1.91
CA GLY A 76 2.91 9.40 3.30
C GLY A 76 3.33 7.94 3.51
N ALA A 77 3.27 7.50 4.77
CA ALA A 77 3.61 6.13 5.12
C ALA A 77 2.59 5.12 4.56
N PRO A 78 3.04 3.98 4.01
CA PRO A 78 2.13 2.91 3.59
C PRO A 78 1.44 2.29 4.80
N ARG A 79 0.17 1.90 4.62
CA ARG A 79 -0.64 1.20 5.61
C ARG A 79 -1.33 0.00 4.95
N ILE A 80 -1.43 -1.09 5.69
CA ILE A 80 -2.16 -2.27 5.26
C ILE A 80 -3.46 -2.44 6.03
N SER A 81 -4.48 -2.95 5.34
CA SER A 81 -5.71 -3.45 5.94
C SER A 81 -6.00 -4.85 5.39
N PHE A 82 -6.44 -5.73 6.29
CA PHE A 82 -6.90 -7.06 5.93
C PHE A 82 -8.40 -6.97 5.70
N GLU A 83 -8.82 -7.12 4.45
CA GLU A 83 -10.23 -7.34 4.15
C GLU A 83 -10.57 -8.81 4.46
N PRO A 84 -11.80 -9.13 4.88
CA PRO A 84 -12.25 -10.50 5.04
C PRO A 84 -12.27 -11.19 3.66
N ALA A 85 -11.14 -11.74 3.23
CA ALA A 85 -11.04 -12.47 1.99
C ALA A 85 -11.65 -13.86 2.16
N ALA A 86 -12.51 -14.27 1.24
CA ALA A 86 -12.84 -15.67 1.06
C ALA A 86 -11.55 -16.39 0.62
N LEU A 87 -11.08 -17.34 1.43
CA LEU A 87 -10.01 -18.29 1.09
C LEU A 87 -10.28 -18.88 -0.31
N PRO A 88 -9.24 -19.07 -1.15
CA PRO A 88 -7.87 -19.43 -0.77
C PRO A 88 -6.81 -18.32 -0.92
N MET A 89 -7.14 -17.12 -1.40
CA MET A 89 -6.14 -16.09 -1.67
C MET A 89 -6.13 -15.02 -0.57
N ALA A 90 -5.04 -14.95 0.18
CA ALA A 90 -4.84 -13.96 1.21
C ALA A 90 -4.49 -12.61 0.56
N ARG A 91 -5.51 -11.79 0.30
CA ARG A 91 -5.37 -10.43 -0.23
C ARG A 91 -5.33 -9.40 0.88
N VAL A 92 -4.48 -8.40 0.70
CA VAL A 92 -4.34 -7.25 1.60
C VAL A 92 -4.56 -5.99 0.79
N ARG A 93 -5.27 -5.02 1.36
CA ARG A 93 -5.35 -3.69 0.78
C ARG A 93 -4.23 -2.84 1.34
N LEU A 94 -3.40 -2.33 0.45
CA LEU A 94 -2.37 -1.34 0.73
C LEU A 94 -2.94 0.04 0.41
N SER A 95 -2.74 0.99 1.33
CA SER A 95 -3.10 2.38 1.15
C SER A 95 -1.89 3.25 1.45
N VAL A 96 -1.61 4.20 0.57
CA VAL A 96 -0.60 5.25 0.76
C VAL A 96 -1.32 6.59 0.77
N GLU A 97 -1.15 7.34 1.86
CA GLU A 97 -1.76 8.67 2.02
C GLU A 97 -1.06 9.68 1.10
N VAL A 98 -1.83 10.63 0.56
CA VAL A 98 -1.31 11.82 -0.10
C VAL A 98 -1.21 12.92 0.95
N ILE A 99 -0.01 13.44 1.19
CA ILE A 99 0.27 14.38 2.30
C ILE A 99 0.65 15.78 1.84
N GLY A 100 0.76 16.02 0.52
CA GLY A 100 1.09 17.31 -0.03
C GLY A 100 1.12 17.33 -1.56
N GLY A 101 1.29 18.51 -2.12
CA GLY A 101 1.20 18.80 -3.56
C GLY A 101 -0.11 19.48 -3.92
N SER A 102 -0.40 19.58 -5.21
CA SER A 102 -1.66 20.16 -5.70
C SER A 102 -2.28 19.33 -6.82
N PHE A 103 -3.57 19.53 -7.01
CA PHE A 103 -4.37 18.90 -8.05
C PHE A 103 -5.14 19.94 -8.84
N SER A 104 -5.22 19.74 -10.15
CA SER A 104 -6.10 20.50 -11.02
C SER A 104 -6.81 19.60 -12.02
N LEU A 105 -8.05 19.94 -12.34
CA LEU A 105 -8.84 19.29 -13.38
C LEU A 105 -9.22 20.34 -14.42
N VAL A 106 -8.79 20.10 -15.66
CA VAL A 106 -9.04 21.00 -16.80
C VAL A 106 -9.90 20.28 -17.83
N GLN A 107 -10.89 20.99 -18.34
CA GLN A 107 -11.69 20.56 -19.48
C GLN A 107 -11.20 21.24 -20.76
N ASN A 108 -10.85 20.45 -21.75
CA ASN A 108 -10.46 20.89 -23.09
C ASN A 108 -11.54 20.46 -24.08
N LEU A 109 -12.36 21.41 -24.52
CA LEU A 109 -13.31 21.18 -25.61
C LEU A 109 -12.66 21.62 -26.92
N MET A 110 -12.89 20.87 -28.01
CA MET A 110 -12.46 21.27 -29.35
C MET A 110 -12.97 22.69 -29.64
N ASP A 111 -12.09 23.53 -30.20
CA ASP A 111 -12.36 24.92 -30.57
C ASP A 111 -12.79 25.86 -29.42
N SER A 112 -12.48 25.52 -28.16
CA SER A 112 -12.73 26.39 -26.99
C SER A 112 -11.47 26.57 -26.15
N MET A 113 -11.40 27.68 -25.39
CA MET A 113 -10.34 27.85 -24.40
C MET A 113 -10.46 26.77 -23.30
N PRO A 114 -9.32 26.22 -22.81
CA PRO A 114 -9.30 25.33 -21.66
C PRO A 114 -10.02 25.94 -20.46
N ARG A 115 -10.91 25.16 -19.84
CA ARG A 115 -11.65 25.56 -18.65
C ARG A 115 -11.14 24.82 -17.43
N LEU A 116 -10.63 25.55 -16.44
CA LEU A 116 -10.33 24.99 -15.12
C LEU A 116 -11.64 24.66 -14.40
N LEU A 117 -11.83 23.37 -14.05
CA LEU A 117 -13.00 22.90 -13.31
C LEU A 117 -12.78 22.93 -11.81
N THR A 118 -11.61 22.47 -11.36
CA THR A 118 -11.22 22.51 -9.94
C THR A 118 -9.70 22.60 -9.80
N CYS A 119 -9.25 23.22 -8.72
CA CYS A 119 -7.85 23.26 -8.29
C CYS A 119 -7.79 23.37 -6.77
N PHE A 120 -6.95 22.55 -6.12
CA PHE A 120 -6.74 22.62 -4.68
C PHE A 120 -5.38 22.02 -4.30
N ASP A 121 -4.90 22.39 -3.12
CA ASP A 121 -3.71 21.80 -2.52
C ASP A 121 -4.10 20.64 -1.60
N PHE A 122 -3.26 19.61 -1.57
CA PHE A 122 -3.44 18.46 -0.70
C PHE A 122 -2.97 18.76 0.72
N SER A 123 -3.75 18.33 1.70
CA SER A 123 -3.35 18.20 3.10
C SER A 123 -3.62 16.78 3.59
N GLU A 124 -2.85 16.32 4.59
CA GLU A 124 -3.06 14.99 5.21
C GLU A 124 -4.49 14.84 5.78
N ALA A 125 -5.12 15.95 6.18
CA ALA A 125 -6.48 15.96 6.75
C ALA A 125 -7.57 15.61 5.72
N ASP A 126 -7.28 15.73 4.42
CA ASP A 126 -8.27 15.48 3.36
C ASP A 126 -8.53 13.98 3.13
N GLY A 127 -7.66 13.11 3.65
CA GLY A 127 -7.84 11.65 3.55
C GLY A 127 -7.70 11.09 2.12
N PHE A 128 -7.01 11.81 1.23
CA PHE A 128 -6.71 11.30 -0.10
C PHE A 128 -5.68 10.18 -0.03
N THR A 129 -5.93 9.12 -0.77
CA THR A 129 -5.11 7.91 -0.77
C THR A 129 -4.95 7.33 -2.17
N LEU A 130 -3.81 6.71 -2.39
CA LEU A 130 -3.62 5.68 -3.40
C LEU A 130 -3.82 4.33 -2.73
N ALA A 131 -4.89 3.63 -3.10
CA ALA A 131 -5.19 2.28 -2.64
C ALA A 131 -4.88 1.26 -3.73
N MET A 132 -4.37 0.09 -3.35
CA MET A 132 -4.07 -1.02 -4.26
C MET A 132 -4.21 -2.35 -3.52
N ASP A 133 -4.52 -3.42 -4.24
CA ASP A 133 -4.55 -4.77 -3.70
C ASP A 133 -3.14 -5.38 -3.80
N LEU A 134 -2.75 -6.16 -2.78
CA LEU A 134 -1.52 -6.96 -2.77
C LEU A 134 -1.85 -8.41 -2.47
N ASP A 135 -1.19 -9.31 -3.21
CA ASP A 135 -1.23 -10.73 -2.94
C ASP A 135 -0.15 -11.12 -1.93
N LEU A 136 -0.55 -11.58 -0.74
CA LEU A 136 0.38 -12.03 0.30
C LEU A 136 1.22 -13.23 -0.14
N SER A 137 0.74 -14.06 -1.05
CA SER A 137 1.54 -15.19 -1.55
C SER A 137 2.79 -14.71 -2.29
N THR A 138 2.71 -13.56 -2.97
CA THR A 138 3.86 -12.91 -3.62
C THR A 138 4.80 -12.23 -2.62
N LEU A 139 4.25 -11.73 -1.51
CA LEU A 139 5.01 -11.11 -0.42
C LEU A 139 5.81 -12.16 0.38
N ILE A 140 5.25 -13.35 0.58
CA ILE A 140 5.91 -14.50 1.23
C ILE A 140 6.85 -15.23 0.24
N GLY A 141 6.57 -15.19 -1.05
CA GLY A 141 7.40 -15.79 -2.09
C GLY A 141 8.78 -15.13 -2.26
N ASP A 142 8.93 -13.85 -1.89
CA ASP A 142 10.22 -13.15 -1.82
C ASP A 142 10.88 -13.28 -0.43
N VAL A 143 10.55 -14.35 0.31
CA VAL A 143 11.41 -14.84 1.39
C VAL A 143 12.72 -15.26 0.76
N ASP A 144 13.64 -14.30 0.70
CA ASP A 144 15.04 -14.52 0.42
C ASP A 144 15.53 -15.66 1.32
N ARG A 145 16.63 -16.34 0.97
CA ARG A 145 17.21 -17.46 1.73
C ARG A 145 17.48 -17.16 3.22
N ARG A 146 17.28 -15.90 3.62
CA ARG A 146 17.41 -15.30 4.95
C ARG A 146 16.08 -15.12 5.70
N GLY A 147 14.94 -15.55 5.16
CA GLY A 147 13.67 -15.50 5.91
C GLY A 147 12.92 -14.16 5.89
N ARG A 148 13.28 -13.22 5.03
CA ARG A 148 12.75 -11.85 5.06
C ARG A 148 11.39 -11.74 4.39
N PHE A 149 10.42 -11.15 5.08
CA PHE A 149 9.10 -10.83 4.54
C PHE A 149 9.05 -9.34 4.21
N VAL A 150 8.87 -8.99 2.94
CA VAL A 150 8.95 -7.61 2.44
C VAL A 150 7.69 -7.18 1.72
N LEU A 151 7.35 -5.90 1.86
CA LEU A 151 6.29 -5.21 1.14
C LEU A 151 6.93 -4.46 -0.03
N ASP A 152 6.58 -4.81 -1.26
CA ASP A 152 7.01 -4.08 -2.45
C ASP A 152 5.81 -3.36 -3.08
N LEU A 153 5.85 -2.02 -3.09
CA LEU A 153 4.78 -1.19 -3.63
C LEU A 153 4.58 -1.41 -5.15
N GLU A 154 5.61 -1.89 -5.88
CA GLU A 154 5.49 -2.18 -7.32
C GLU A 154 4.50 -3.32 -7.61
N LYS A 155 4.31 -4.24 -6.66
CA LYS A 155 3.42 -5.40 -6.80
C LYS A 155 1.94 -5.06 -6.64
N GLY A 156 1.62 -3.78 -6.43
CA GLY A 156 0.26 -3.28 -6.37
C GLY A 156 -0.58 -3.65 -7.59
N GLU A 157 -1.76 -4.20 -7.34
CA GLU A 157 -2.77 -4.46 -8.36
C GLU A 157 -3.98 -3.55 -8.16
N LYS A 158 -4.71 -3.27 -9.25
CA LYS A 158 -5.94 -2.46 -9.25
C LYS A 158 -5.79 -1.14 -8.49
N PRO A 159 -4.81 -0.29 -8.86
CA PRO A 159 -4.60 0.96 -8.15
C PRO A 159 -5.79 1.91 -8.34
N LEU A 160 -6.24 2.52 -7.25
CA LEU A 160 -7.32 3.49 -7.19
C LEU A 160 -6.88 4.72 -6.42
N CYS A 161 -7.06 5.90 -7.01
CA CYS A 161 -6.83 7.17 -6.34
C CYS A 161 -8.16 7.88 -6.10
N ASN A 162 -8.52 8.11 -4.83
CA ASN A 162 -9.83 8.62 -4.42
C ASN A 162 -10.02 10.16 -4.56
N VAL A 163 -9.14 10.84 -5.30
CA VAL A 163 -9.20 12.30 -5.52
C VAL A 163 -10.47 12.72 -6.23
N LEU A 164 -10.97 11.88 -7.14
CA LEU A 164 -12.24 12.04 -7.82
C LEU A 164 -13.15 10.84 -7.51
N VAL A 165 -14.46 11.06 -7.58
CA VAL A 165 -15.47 10.04 -7.22
C VAL A 165 -15.66 9.00 -8.32
N GLU A 166 -15.46 9.37 -9.59
CA GLU A 166 -15.71 8.49 -10.73
C GLU A 166 -14.68 7.35 -10.81
N GLU A 167 -15.14 6.10 -10.84
CA GLU A 167 -14.29 4.90 -10.84
C GLU A 167 -13.25 4.90 -11.98
N ARG A 168 -13.66 5.32 -13.19
CA ARG A 168 -12.75 5.44 -14.33
C ARG A 168 -11.61 6.42 -14.04
N ALA A 169 -11.93 7.57 -13.45
CA ALA A 169 -10.93 8.56 -13.06
C ALA A 169 -10.01 8.03 -11.95
N GLN A 170 -10.57 7.35 -10.95
CA GLN A 170 -9.79 6.74 -9.87
C GLN A 170 -8.78 5.73 -10.40
N LYS A 171 -9.17 4.88 -11.36
CA LYS A 171 -8.29 3.91 -12.02
C LYS A 171 -7.22 4.59 -12.87
N ALA A 172 -7.58 5.60 -13.65
CA ALA A 172 -6.64 6.32 -14.50
C ALA A 172 -5.55 7.04 -13.67
N MET A 173 -5.97 7.77 -12.63
CA MET A 173 -5.05 8.41 -11.69
C MET A 173 -4.24 7.38 -10.89
N GLY A 174 -4.89 6.32 -10.39
CA GLY A 174 -4.20 5.24 -9.68
C GLY A 174 -3.12 4.57 -10.53
N GLY A 175 -3.41 4.28 -11.79
CA GLY A 175 -2.45 3.73 -12.75
C GLY A 175 -1.24 4.64 -12.95
N LEU A 176 -1.48 5.94 -13.18
CA LEU A 176 -0.41 6.95 -13.32
C LEU A 176 0.53 6.96 -12.10
N LEU A 177 -0.04 6.96 -10.89
CA LEU A 177 0.74 6.99 -9.65
C LEU A 177 1.50 5.69 -9.41
N LEU A 178 0.89 4.53 -9.70
CA LEU A 178 1.58 3.24 -9.60
C LEU A 178 2.73 3.15 -10.60
N ASP A 179 2.56 3.62 -11.84
CA ASP A 179 3.63 3.65 -12.84
C ASP A 179 4.79 4.57 -12.43
N PHE A 180 4.49 5.65 -11.70
CA PHE A 180 5.53 6.45 -11.06
C PHE A 180 6.29 5.67 -9.98
N ILE A 181 5.59 4.97 -9.08
CA ILE A 181 6.18 4.14 -8.03
C ILE A 181 7.10 3.04 -8.61
N LYS A 182 6.64 2.37 -9.68
CA LYS A 182 7.40 1.29 -10.35
C LYS A 182 8.74 1.76 -10.92
N ARG A 183 8.83 3.03 -11.33
CA ARG A 183 10.06 3.64 -11.87
C ARG A 183 11.05 4.06 -10.78
N GLN A 184 10.67 4.02 -9.51
CA GLN A 184 11.56 4.39 -8.40
C GLN A 184 12.53 3.26 -8.06
N PRO A 185 13.72 3.60 -7.53
CA PRO A 185 14.67 2.61 -7.01
C PRO A 185 14.04 1.68 -5.98
N ARG A 186 14.49 0.42 -5.97
CA ARG A 186 13.99 -0.63 -5.07
C ARG A 186 14.04 -0.22 -3.58
N SER A 187 15.04 0.58 -3.19
CA SER A 187 15.22 1.09 -1.83
C SER A 187 14.14 2.06 -1.35
N LEU A 188 13.36 2.66 -2.25
CA LEU A 188 12.29 3.62 -1.92
C LEU A 188 10.89 2.99 -1.94
N ARG A 189 10.78 1.76 -2.45
CA ARG A 189 9.51 1.05 -2.62
C ARG A 189 9.39 -0.23 -1.78
N ILE A 190 10.47 -0.64 -1.11
CA ILE A 190 10.50 -1.82 -0.26
C ILE A 190 10.45 -1.45 1.22
N PHE A 191 9.54 -2.11 1.94
CA PHE A 191 9.44 -2.04 3.40
C PHE A 191 9.58 -3.44 3.99
N GLU A 192 10.43 -3.61 4.99
CA GLU A 192 10.62 -4.90 5.67
C GLU A 192 9.51 -5.09 6.70
N MET A 193 8.73 -6.16 6.58
CA MET A 193 7.64 -6.47 7.51
C MET A 193 8.07 -7.44 8.61
N GLY A 194 9.18 -8.14 8.42
CA GLY A 194 9.79 -9.00 9.44
C GLY A 194 10.82 -9.97 8.87
N LEU A 195 11.44 -10.72 9.79
CA LEU A 195 12.40 -11.77 9.49
C LEU A 195 11.98 -13.05 10.22
N VAL A 196 11.97 -14.16 9.50
CA VAL A 196 11.73 -15.50 10.02
C VAL A 196 13.02 -16.29 9.88
N ASP A 197 13.77 -16.41 10.97
CA ASP A 197 14.96 -17.27 10.96
C ASP A 197 14.51 -18.73 10.99
N LEU A 198 14.77 -19.46 9.89
CA LEU A 198 14.45 -20.88 9.75
C LEU A 198 15.66 -21.78 10.07
N ASN A 199 16.77 -21.22 10.55
CA ASN A 199 17.92 -22.02 10.94
C ASN A 199 17.54 -23.00 12.07
N GLY A 200 17.66 -24.30 11.77
CA GLY A 200 17.33 -25.38 12.71
C GLY A 200 16.13 -26.23 12.32
N TYR A 201 15.38 -25.89 11.26
CA TYR A 201 14.34 -26.78 10.72
C TYR A 201 14.96 -27.72 9.68
N ASN A 202 15.21 -28.98 10.07
CA ASN A 202 15.61 -30.05 9.17
C ASN A 202 14.38 -30.96 8.97
N PRO A 203 13.70 -30.90 7.80
CA PRO A 203 12.45 -31.64 7.56
C PRO A 203 12.63 -33.16 7.56
#